data_AF-A0A2P5MXT3-F1
#
_entry.id   AF-A0A2P5MXT3-F1
#
_cell.length_a   1.000
_cell.length_b   1.000
_cell.length_c   1.000
_cell.angle_alpha   90.00
_cell.angle_beta   90.00
_cell.angle_gamma   90.00
#
_symmetry.space_group_name_H-M   'P 1'
#
loop_
_entity.id
_entity.type
_entity.pdbx_description
1 polymer ?
#
loop_
_entity_poly.entity_id
_entity_poly.type
_entity_poly.pdbx_seq_one_letter_code
_entity_poly.pdbx_strand_id
1 'polypeptide(L)'
;RATNPCGEQPLPPYGSCLLGSINLTRFVKKPFTREASFDWDAYRKTINIFTRMLDNVVEINGLPLPQQRDEITSKRRHGMGYLGLGSTVTMLGMRYGDDSSLQFTEEVTKTLAVEGWKTGLALAKEKGAAPIMDKIFTVTGEMLHKRPEMLADGYKLGDEITGKILHAKYSRYMQQLAKEEPELIAELATTGCRFTHHSSIAPTGTISLSLANNASNGIEPSFAHHYSRNVIRAGKKSKEKIDVFSFELLAYRSLVNPQAMPYSEDPNQALPDYFIAADDVTPKQHVDIQAAAQKWIDSSISKTANVPTDYPYEDFKSIYEYAYDKGLKGCTTFRFNPEVFQGVLVKESDLENTTYQFTLEDGHVVEFKGNEEVEYDGEIHSAANL
;
A
#
# COMPACT_ATOMS: atom_id res chain seq x y z
N ARG A 1 3.72 22.28 -3.89
CA ARG A 1 2.73 21.20 -3.64
C ARG A 1 3.50 20.06 -2.96
N ALA A 2 2.88 19.35 -2.01
CA ALA A 2 3.49 18.24 -1.27
C ALA A 2 2.55 17.02 -1.30
N THR A 3 3.05 15.86 -0.90
CA THR A 3 2.21 14.70 -0.60
C THR A 3 1.54 14.86 0.77
N ASN A 4 0.53 14.03 1.03
CA ASN A 4 0.03 13.81 2.38
C ASN A 4 1.10 13.11 3.26
N PRO A 5 0.88 12.99 4.59
CA PRO A 5 1.87 12.45 5.53
C PRO A 5 2.40 11.05 5.20
N CYS A 6 1.62 10.23 4.50
CA CYS A 6 1.98 8.84 4.19
C CYS A 6 2.51 8.65 2.76
N GLY A 7 2.59 9.72 1.95
CA GLY A 7 3.24 9.72 0.63
C GLY A 7 2.41 9.14 -0.53
N GLU A 8 1.19 8.65 -0.28
CA GLU A 8 0.34 7.99 -1.26
C GLU A 8 -0.55 8.95 -2.05
N GLN A 9 -0.83 10.16 -1.57
CA GLN A 9 -1.62 11.16 -2.28
C GLN A 9 -0.92 12.51 -2.40
N PRO A 10 -0.58 12.96 -3.61
CA PRO A 10 -0.28 14.36 -3.88
C PRO A 10 -1.55 15.20 -3.73
N LEU A 11 -1.62 16.04 -2.70
CA LEU A 11 -2.80 16.86 -2.40
C LEU A 11 -2.57 18.34 -2.73
N PRO A 12 -3.58 19.04 -3.29
CA PRO A 12 -3.59 20.49 -3.32
C PRO A 12 -3.78 21.04 -1.89
N PRO A 13 -3.55 22.34 -1.68
CA PRO A 13 -4.03 23.02 -0.48
C PRO A 13 -5.49 22.67 -0.21
N TYR A 14 -5.81 22.32 1.04
CA TYR A 14 -7.15 21.88 1.46
C TYR A 14 -7.68 20.60 0.80
N GLY A 15 -6.84 19.83 0.09
CA GLY A 15 -7.21 18.49 -0.36
C GLY A 15 -7.45 17.56 0.83
N SER A 16 -8.43 16.65 0.71
CA SER A 16 -8.71 15.61 1.69
C SER A 16 -8.40 14.23 1.12
N CYS A 17 -7.85 13.34 1.97
CA CYS A 17 -7.68 11.93 1.64
C CYS A 17 -9.00 11.20 1.87
N LEU A 18 -9.67 10.77 0.81
CA LEU A 18 -10.75 9.79 0.89
C LEU A 18 -10.22 8.43 0.44
N LEU A 19 -10.07 7.50 1.38
CA LEU A 19 -9.33 6.26 1.18
C LEU A 19 -10.20 5.03 1.42
N GLY A 20 -9.82 3.94 0.77
CA GLY A 20 -10.43 2.63 0.96
C GLY A 20 -9.53 1.52 0.45
N SER A 21 -9.64 0.30 0.99
CA SER A 21 -8.78 -0.82 0.58
C SER A 21 -9.55 -2.12 0.44
N ILE A 22 -9.36 -2.80 -0.70
CA ILE A 22 -9.89 -4.14 -0.95
C ILE A 22 -8.94 -5.18 -0.34
N ASN A 23 -9.47 -6.16 0.40
CA ASN A 23 -8.67 -7.28 0.90
C ASN A 23 -8.50 -8.36 -0.18
N LEU A 24 -7.30 -8.45 -0.79
CA LEU A 24 -7.03 -9.37 -1.89
C LEU A 24 -7.14 -10.85 -1.51
N THR A 25 -6.95 -11.19 -0.22
CA THR A 25 -7.00 -12.59 0.23
C THR A 25 -8.38 -13.22 0.06
N ARG A 26 -9.43 -12.40 -0.06
CA ARG A 26 -10.83 -12.86 -0.23
C ARG A 26 -11.13 -13.40 -1.62
N PHE A 27 -10.23 -13.18 -2.57
CA PHE A 27 -10.42 -13.58 -3.97
C PHE A 27 -9.58 -14.81 -4.33
N VAL A 28 -8.82 -15.39 -3.40
CA VAL A 28 -8.04 -16.61 -3.69
C VAL A 28 -8.93 -17.84 -3.55
N LYS A 29 -8.95 -18.66 -4.61
CA LYS A 29 -9.61 -19.97 -4.66
C LYS A 29 -8.56 -21.07 -4.51
N LYS A 30 -8.90 -22.12 -3.76
CA LYS A 30 -8.04 -23.31 -3.53
C LYS A 30 -6.59 -22.94 -3.14
N PRO A 31 -6.39 -22.09 -2.11
CA PRO A 31 -5.07 -21.57 -1.76
C PRO A 31 -4.09 -22.70 -1.43
N PHE A 32 -2.81 -22.47 -1.70
CA PHE A 32 -1.69 -23.40 -1.46
C PHE A 32 -1.73 -24.71 -2.25
N THR A 33 -2.60 -24.81 -3.25
CA THR A 33 -2.70 -25.97 -4.13
C THR A 33 -2.18 -25.62 -5.53
N ARG A 34 -1.93 -26.65 -6.36
CA ARG A 34 -1.59 -26.45 -7.79
C ARG A 34 -2.73 -25.84 -8.60
N GLU A 35 -3.95 -25.86 -8.07
CA GLU A 35 -5.15 -25.26 -8.67
C GLU A 35 -5.47 -23.89 -8.05
N ALA A 36 -4.54 -23.31 -7.27
CA ALA A 36 -4.73 -21.99 -6.68
C ALA A 36 -4.93 -20.94 -7.78
N SER A 37 -5.97 -20.12 -7.65
CA SER A 37 -6.32 -19.11 -8.65
C SER A 37 -6.93 -17.87 -8.00
N PHE A 38 -6.88 -16.74 -8.70
CA PHE A 38 -7.53 -15.50 -8.27
C PHE A 38 -8.89 -15.32 -8.94
N ASP A 39 -9.92 -14.96 -8.17
CA ASP A 39 -11.29 -14.72 -8.62
C ASP A 39 -11.44 -13.31 -9.21
N TRP A 40 -11.04 -13.17 -10.46
CA TRP A 40 -11.08 -11.91 -11.19
C TRP A 40 -12.49 -11.33 -11.32
N ASP A 41 -13.51 -12.16 -11.52
CA ASP A 41 -14.89 -11.67 -11.70
C ASP A 41 -15.46 -11.09 -10.41
N ALA A 42 -15.23 -11.78 -9.28
CA ALA A 42 -15.58 -11.24 -7.97
C ALA A 42 -14.81 -9.94 -7.68
N TYR A 43 -13.52 -9.89 -8.04
CA TYR A 43 -12.69 -8.69 -7.84
C TYR A 43 -13.21 -7.48 -8.62
N ARG A 44 -13.48 -7.63 -9.93
CA ARG A 44 -14.08 -6.56 -10.76
C ARG A 44 -15.40 -6.08 -10.19
N LYS A 45 -16.27 -7.02 -9.79
CA LYS A 45 -17.55 -6.69 -9.14
C LYS A 45 -17.34 -5.87 -7.86
N THR A 46 -16.40 -6.25 -7.01
CA THR A 46 -16.08 -5.51 -5.78
C THR A 46 -15.55 -4.11 -6.09
N ILE A 47 -14.65 -3.95 -7.07
CA ILE A 47 -14.13 -2.63 -7.49
C ILE A 47 -15.27 -1.71 -7.93
N ASN A 48 -16.22 -2.21 -8.72
CA ASN A 48 -17.32 -1.42 -9.26
C ASN A 48 -18.27 -0.95 -8.13
N ILE A 49 -18.60 -1.84 -7.18
CA ILE A 49 -19.39 -1.50 -6.00
C ILE A 49 -18.65 -0.49 -5.12
N PHE A 50 -17.37 -0.74 -4.86
CA PHE A 50 -16.58 0.09 -3.95
C PHE A 50 -16.31 1.49 -4.53
N THR A 51 -16.12 1.61 -5.84
CA THR A 51 -15.96 2.90 -6.53
C THR A 51 -17.20 3.78 -6.31
N ARG A 52 -18.40 3.20 -6.44
CA ARG A 52 -19.65 3.91 -6.11
C ARG A 52 -19.75 4.25 -4.63
N MET A 53 -19.33 3.35 -3.74
CA MET A 53 -19.34 3.64 -2.30
C MET A 53 -18.43 4.83 -1.95
N LEU A 54 -17.23 4.91 -2.52
CA LEU A 54 -16.33 6.05 -2.33
C LEU A 54 -16.93 7.34 -2.93
N ASP A 55 -17.57 7.29 -4.11
CA ASP A 55 -18.29 8.45 -4.65
C ASP A 55 -19.41 8.95 -3.70
N ASN A 56 -20.10 8.04 -3.02
CA ASN A 56 -21.13 8.41 -2.05
C ASN A 56 -20.52 9.06 -0.79
N VAL A 57 -19.33 8.63 -0.34
CA VAL A 57 -18.65 9.27 0.80
C VAL A 57 -18.29 10.74 0.51
N VAL A 58 -18.04 11.10 -0.76
CA VAL A 58 -17.87 12.51 -1.15
C VAL A 58 -19.11 13.34 -0.82
N GLU A 59 -20.32 12.77 -0.89
CA GLU A 59 -21.58 13.48 -0.65
C GLU A 59 -21.92 13.60 0.84
N ILE A 60 -21.57 12.59 1.65
CA ILE A 60 -21.83 12.56 3.10
C ILE A 60 -20.63 13.03 3.94
N ASN A 61 -19.65 13.69 3.32
CA ASN A 61 -18.43 14.09 4.00
C ASN A 61 -18.70 15.06 5.18
N GLY A 62 -17.98 14.89 6.29
CA GLY A 62 -18.06 15.74 7.47
C GLY A 62 -16.93 16.76 7.60
N LEU A 63 -16.34 17.22 6.47
CA LEU A 63 -15.12 18.05 6.51
C LEU A 63 -15.43 19.40 7.18
N PRO A 64 -14.59 19.89 8.11
CA PRO A 64 -14.89 21.09 8.89
C PRO A 64 -14.69 22.39 8.11
N LEU A 65 -13.70 22.43 7.22
CA LEU A 65 -13.32 23.65 6.50
C LEU A 65 -14.07 23.77 5.16
N PRO A 66 -14.65 24.95 4.85
CA PRO A 66 -15.33 25.19 3.57
C PRO A 66 -14.44 24.88 2.36
N GLN A 67 -13.17 25.27 2.40
CA GLN A 67 -12.22 25.03 1.30
C GLN A 67 -11.99 23.52 1.05
N GLN A 68 -12.04 22.70 2.10
CA GLN A 68 -11.93 21.25 1.94
C GLN A 68 -13.20 20.65 1.31
N ARG A 69 -14.38 21.19 1.65
CA ARG A 69 -15.64 20.80 1.01
C ARG A 69 -15.65 21.19 -0.47
N ASP A 70 -15.13 22.36 -0.82
CA ASP A 70 -15.01 22.79 -2.22
C ASP A 70 -14.04 21.90 -2.99
N GLU A 71 -12.89 21.56 -2.40
CA GLU A 71 -11.91 20.67 -3.00
C GLU A 71 -12.48 19.27 -3.28
N ILE A 72 -13.12 18.65 -2.27
CA ILE A 72 -13.67 17.30 -2.41
C ILE A 72 -14.86 17.28 -3.38
N THR A 73 -15.74 18.28 -3.36
CA THR A 73 -16.91 18.31 -4.27
C THR A 73 -16.54 18.68 -5.70
N SER A 74 -15.58 19.59 -5.90
CA SER A 74 -15.14 20.03 -7.23
C SER A 74 -14.36 18.96 -7.98
N LYS A 75 -13.52 18.18 -7.28
CA LYS A 75 -12.58 17.23 -7.90
C LYS A 75 -12.94 15.77 -7.65
N ARG A 76 -13.74 15.50 -6.61
CA ARG A 76 -14.24 14.19 -6.19
C ARG A 76 -13.14 13.13 -6.07
N ARG A 77 -11.97 13.57 -5.59
CA ARG A 77 -10.78 12.72 -5.46
C ARG A 77 -11.03 11.64 -4.42
N HIS A 78 -10.62 10.41 -4.74
CA HIS A 78 -10.49 9.35 -3.78
C HIS A 78 -9.27 8.48 -4.13
N GLY A 79 -8.93 7.59 -3.22
CA GLY A 79 -7.83 6.64 -3.36
C GLY A 79 -8.28 5.26 -2.92
N MET A 80 -8.76 4.48 -3.88
CA MET A 80 -8.95 3.05 -3.70
C MET A 80 -7.61 2.34 -3.85
N GLY A 81 -7.23 1.59 -2.83
CA GLY A 81 -6.10 0.68 -2.85
C GLY A 81 -6.55 -0.72 -2.50
N TYR A 82 -5.59 -1.51 -2.04
CA TYR A 82 -5.82 -2.87 -1.55
C TYR A 82 -4.79 -3.23 -0.50
N LEU A 83 -5.09 -4.27 0.26
CA LEU A 83 -4.20 -4.89 1.25
C LEU A 83 -4.10 -6.39 0.98
N GLY A 84 -3.13 -7.03 1.63
CA GLY A 84 -2.93 -8.47 1.58
C GLY A 84 -2.23 -8.95 0.33
N LEU A 85 -1.47 -8.11 -0.39
CA LEU A 85 -0.76 -8.55 -1.59
C LEU A 85 0.22 -9.69 -1.28
N GLY A 86 1.09 -9.49 -0.28
CA GLY A 86 2.03 -10.51 0.19
C GLY A 86 1.32 -11.81 0.56
N SER A 87 0.28 -11.72 1.41
CA SER A 87 -0.54 -12.89 1.77
C SER A 87 -1.14 -13.59 0.55
N THR A 88 -1.69 -12.85 -0.40
CA THR A 88 -2.30 -13.40 -1.62
C THR A 88 -1.27 -14.10 -2.50
N VAL A 89 -0.10 -13.50 -2.70
CA VAL A 89 1.02 -14.08 -3.45
C VAL A 89 1.46 -15.41 -2.82
N THR A 90 1.63 -15.46 -1.50
CA THR A 90 1.93 -16.70 -0.76
C THR A 90 0.81 -17.74 -0.92
N MET A 91 -0.46 -17.32 -0.83
CA MET A 91 -1.61 -18.21 -1.01
C MET A 91 -1.74 -18.78 -2.44
N LEU A 92 -1.18 -18.09 -3.43
CA LEU A 92 -1.09 -18.55 -4.82
C LEU A 92 0.17 -19.42 -5.08
N GLY A 93 1.02 -19.64 -4.06
CA GLY A 93 2.25 -20.42 -4.18
C GLY A 93 3.38 -19.69 -4.92
N MET A 94 3.31 -18.36 -5.02
CA MET A 94 4.32 -17.51 -5.65
C MET A 94 5.28 -16.95 -4.59
N ARG A 95 6.54 -16.66 -4.97
CA ARG A 95 7.51 -16.03 -4.06
C ARG A 95 7.41 -14.52 -4.23
N TYR A 96 7.26 -13.79 -3.12
CA TYR A 96 7.19 -12.33 -3.18
C TYR A 96 8.44 -11.73 -3.80
N GLY A 97 8.27 -10.92 -4.85
CA GLY A 97 9.37 -10.30 -5.59
C GLY A 97 9.93 -11.15 -6.73
N ASP A 98 9.39 -12.34 -7.00
CA ASP A 98 9.69 -13.09 -8.23
C ASP A 98 8.88 -12.58 -9.44
N ASP A 99 9.25 -12.97 -10.66
CA ASP A 99 8.59 -12.53 -11.89
C ASP A 99 7.08 -12.82 -11.91
N SER A 100 6.64 -13.93 -11.34
CA SER A 100 5.22 -14.31 -11.30
C SER A 100 4.41 -13.40 -10.38
N SER A 101 4.98 -13.04 -9.22
CA SER A 101 4.40 -12.11 -8.27
C SER A 101 4.38 -10.67 -8.81
N LEU A 102 5.38 -10.28 -9.61
CA LEU A 102 5.42 -8.99 -10.29
C LEU A 102 4.31 -8.89 -11.35
N GLN A 103 4.16 -9.93 -12.18
CA GLN A 103 3.08 -10.00 -13.18
C GLN A 103 1.70 -9.98 -12.52
N PHE A 104 1.51 -10.75 -11.45
CA PHE A 104 0.27 -10.75 -10.69
C PHE A 104 -0.02 -9.37 -10.09
N THR A 105 0.98 -8.71 -9.50
CA THR A 105 0.86 -7.37 -8.92
C THR A 105 0.43 -6.36 -9.99
N GLU A 106 1.05 -6.40 -11.17
CA GLU A 106 0.67 -5.54 -12.29
C GLU A 106 -0.78 -5.78 -12.72
N GLU A 107 -1.19 -7.05 -12.89
CA GLU A 107 -2.52 -7.40 -13.38
C GLU A 107 -3.64 -7.05 -12.38
N VAL A 108 -3.42 -7.29 -11.08
CA VAL A 108 -4.34 -6.85 -10.02
C VAL A 108 -4.52 -5.34 -10.05
N THR A 109 -3.41 -4.60 -10.16
CA THR A 109 -3.47 -3.13 -10.13
C THR A 109 -4.07 -2.56 -11.42
N LYS A 110 -3.76 -3.16 -12.56
CA LYS A 110 -4.35 -2.82 -13.87
C LYS A 110 -5.85 -3.03 -13.84
N THR A 111 -6.32 -4.17 -13.31
CA THR A 111 -7.74 -4.47 -13.18
C THR A 111 -8.45 -3.44 -12.30
N LEU A 112 -7.85 -3.06 -11.15
CA LEU A 112 -8.37 -2.00 -10.29
C LEU A 112 -8.51 -0.67 -11.03
N ALA A 113 -7.48 -0.27 -11.77
CA ALA A 113 -7.49 0.97 -12.53
C ALA A 113 -8.57 0.97 -13.62
N VAL A 114 -8.56 -0.04 -14.50
CA VAL A 114 -9.46 -0.11 -15.66
C VAL A 114 -10.93 -0.14 -15.21
N GLU A 115 -11.29 -1.03 -14.28
CA GLU A 115 -12.66 -1.12 -13.77
C GLU A 115 -13.07 0.15 -13.02
N GLY A 116 -12.13 0.75 -12.30
CA GLY A 116 -12.30 2.05 -11.64
C GLY A 116 -12.73 3.14 -12.62
N TRP A 117 -11.95 3.37 -13.67
CA TRP A 117 -12.26 4.39 -14.68
C TRP A 117 -13.52 4.08 -15.49
N LYS A 118 -13.79 2.81 -15.80
CA LYS A 118 -15.06 2.38 -16.43
C LYS A 118 -16.25 2.73 -15.54
N THR A 119 -16.18 2.41 -14.25
CA THR A 119 -17.23 2.80 -13.29
C THR A 119 -17.32 4.31 -13.12
N GLY A 120 -16.20 5.02 -13.14
CA GLY A 120 -16.15 6.48 -13.09
C GLY A 120 -16.85 7.15 -14.28
N LEU A 121 -16.71 6.61 -15.48
CA LEU A 121 -17.45 7.04 -16.67
C LEU A 121 -18.95 6.72 -16.53
N ALA A 122 -19.31 5.51 -16.09
CA ALA A 122 -20.72 5.13 -15.89
C ALA A 122 -21.41 6.05 -14.86
N LEU A 123 -20.73 6.34 -13.74
CA LEU A 123 -21.21 7.29 -12.74
C LEU A 123 -21.30 8.72 -13.28
N ALA A 124 -20.42 9.12 -14.19
CA ALA A 124 -20.50 10.42 -14.84
C ALA A 124 -21.74 10.54 -15.72
N LYS A 125 -22.09 9.47 -16.46
CA LYS A 125 -23.32 9.41 -17.27
C LYS A 125 -24.58 9.44 -16.40
N GLU A 126 -24.54 8.82 -15.23
CA GLU A 126 -25.67 8.77 -14.30
C GLU A 126 -25.84 10.05 -13.47
N LYS A 127 -24.75 10.56 -12.87
CA LYS A 127 -24.77 11.60 -11.83
C LYS A 127 -24.09 12.91 -12.25
N GLY A 128 -23.52 12.96 -13.45
CA GLY A 128 -22.65 14.04 -13.93
C GLY A 128 -21.17 13.82 -13.59
N ALA A 129 -20.28 14.38 -14.41
CA ALA A 129 -18.84 14.35 -14.15
C ALA A 129 -18.45 15.18 -12.92
N ALA A 130 -17.20 15.04 -12.43
CA ALA A 130 -16.68 15.96 -11.43
C ALA A 130 -16.74 17.39 -11.97
N PRO A 131 -17.21 18.41 -11.21
CA PRO A 131 -17.42 19.76 -11.73
C PRO A 131 -16.19 20.39 -12.40
N ILE A 132 -14.98 20.02 -11.99
CA ILE A 132 -13.74 20.50 -12.62
C ILE A 132 -13.56 20.02 -14.07
N MET A 133 -14.21 18.93 -14.47
CA MET A 133 -14.14 18.38 -15.83
C MET A 133 -14.82 19.29 -16.87
N ASP A 134 -15.80 20.09 -16.44
CA ASP A 134 -16.51 21.04 -17.30
C ASP A 134 -15.93 22.45 -17.24
N LYS A 135 -14.97 22.71 -16.34
CA LYS A 135 -14.28 24.00 -16.29
C LYS A 135 -13.42 24.21 -17.53
N ILE A 136 -13.40 25.45 -18.02
CA ILE A 136 -12.50 25.89 -19.08
C ILE A 136 -11.20 26.37 -18.46
N PHE A 137 -10.09 25.95 -19.04
CA PHE A 137 -8.74 26.34 -18.65
C PHE A 137 -8.07 27.05 -19.83
N THR A 138 -7.34 28.11 -19.54
CA THR A 138 -6.45 28.75 -20.51
C THR A 138 -5.18 27.92 -20.66
N VAL A 139 -4.82 27.59 -21.90
CA VAL A 139 -3.59 26.90 -22.26
C VAL A 139 -2.40 27.80 -21.93
N THR A 140 -1.54 27.34 -21.03
CA THR A 140 -0.34 28.07 -20.61
C THR A 140 0.93 27.53 -21.27
N GLY A 141 1.99 28.33 -21.29
CA GLY A 141 3.30 27.87 -21.78
C GLY A 141 3.86 26.69 -20.99
N GLU A 142 3.58 26.62 -19.69
CA GLU A 142 3.95 25.48 -18.84
C GLU A 142 3.24 24.19 -19.28
N MET A 143 1.94 24.27 -19.64
CA MET A 143 1.20 23.13 -20.16
C MET A 143 1.83 22.62 -21.46
N LEU A 144 2.07 23.51 -22.43
CA LEU A 144 2.67 23.16 -23.71
C LEU A 144 4.07 22.57 -23.57
N HIS A 145 4.88 23.09 -22.63
CA HIS A 145 6.20 22.54 -22.33
C HIS A 145 6.13 21.13 -21.72
N LYS A 146 5.23 20.91 -20.75
CA LYS A 146 5.07 19.62 -20.09
C LYS A 146 4.33 18.58 -20.95
N ARG A 147 3.51 19.04 -21.89
CA ARG A 147 2.63 18.26 -22.77
C ARG A 147 2.82 18.72 -24.22
N PRO A 148 3.99 18.46 -24.83
CA PRO A 148 4.27 18.86 -26.21
C PRO A 148 3.26 18.29 -27.22
N GLU A 149 2.60 17.18 -26.91
CA GLU A 149 1.51 16.63 -27.71
C GLU A 149 0.33 17.61 -27.91
N MET A 150 0.11 18.57 -27.00
CA MET A 150 -0.91 19.62 -27.20
C MET A 150 -0.59 20.51 -28.40
N LEU A 151 0.70 20.78 -28.68
CA LEU A 151 1.12 21.54 -29.86
C LEU A 151 0.84 20.75 -31.14
N ALA A 152 1.06 19.43 -31.13
CA ALA A 152 0.78 18.56 -32.26
C ALA A 152 -0.72 18.51 -32.58
N ASP A 153 -1.56 18.59 -31.55
CA ASP A 153 -3.02 18.69 -31.67
C ASP A 153 -3.52 20.12 -32.01
N GLY A 154 -2.61 21.09 -32.16
CA GLY A 154 -2.90 22.43 -32.66
C GLY A 154 -3.15 23.52 -31.61
N TYR A 155 -3.02 23.21 -30.32
CA TYR A 155 -3.21 24.21 -29.24
C TYR A 155 -2.09 25.25 -29.20
N LYS A 156 -2.46 26.49 -28.91
CA LYS A 156 -1.57 27.64 -28.77
C LYS A 156 -1.72 28.29 -27.39
N LEU A 157 -0.73 29.11 -27.03
CA LEU A 157 -0.78 29.90 -25.80
C LEU A 157 -2.01 30.80 -25.81
N GLY A 158 -2.82 30.73 -24.76
CA GLY A 158 -4.05 31.52 -24.63
C GLY A 158 -5.32 30.82 -25.14
N ASP A 159 -5.21 29.67 -25.81
CA ASP A 159 -6.38 28.89 -26.22
C ASP A 159 -7.15 28.37 -25.00
N GLU A 160 -8.40 27.97 -25.23
CA GLU A 160 -9.26 27.40 -24.20
C GLU A 160 -9.39 25.89 -24.35
N ILE A 161 -9.33 25.17 -23.23
CA ILE A 161 -9.51 23.71 -23.17
C ILE A 161 -10.35 23.33 -21.96
N THR A 162 -11.29 22.40 -22.14
CA THR A 162 -12.10 21.87 -21.04
C THR A 162 -11.31 20.89 -20.17
N GLY A 163 -11.64 20.84 -18.87
CA GLY A 163 -10.98 19.96 -17.91
C GLY A 163 -11.01 18.48 -18.30
N LYS A 164 -12.11 18.02 -18.93
CA LYS A 164 -12.24 16.63 -19.40
C LYS A 164 -11.27 16.28 -20.52
N ILE A 165 -11.05 17.19 -21.48
CA ILE A 165 -10.06 16.97 -22.56
C ILE A 165 -8.66 17.03 -21.97
N LEU A 166 -8.39 18.03 -21.12
CA LEU A 166 -7.11 18.18 -20.44
C LEU A 166 -6.74 16.94 -19.61
N HIS A 167 -7.71 16.38 -18.89
CA HIS A 167 -7.54 15.17 -18.08
C HIS A 167 -7.37 13.93 -18.94
N ALA A 168 -8.31 13.65 -19.85
CA ALA A 168 -8.33 12.40 -20.61
C ALA A 168 -7.20 12.29 -21.65
N LYS A 169 -6.88 13.39 -22.37
CA LYS A 169 -5.90 13.35 -23.47
C LYS A 169 -4.48 13.71 -23.05
N TYR A 170 -4.33 14.62 -22.08
CA TYR A 170 -3.03 15.23 -21.75
C TYR A 170 -2.52 14.88 -20.34
N SER A 171 -3.20 14.00 -19.62
CA SER A 171 -2.58 13.33 -18.47
C SER A 171 -1.67 12.19 -18.96
N ARG A 172 -0.42 12.15 -18.49
CA ARG A 172 0.52 11.04 -18.78
C ARG A 172 -0.05 9.69 -18.36
N TYR A 173 -0.76 9.66 -17.23
CA TYR A 173 -1.41 8.45 -16.74
C TYR A 173 -2.55 8.01 -17.68
N MET A 174 -3.41 8.94 -18.11
CA MET A 174 -4.52 8.60 -19.02
C MET A 174 -4.01 8.20 -20.41
N GLN A 175 -2.89 8.76 -20.88
CA GLN A 175 -2.22 8.31 -22.10
C GLN A 175 -1.70 6.88 -22.00
N GLN A 176 -1.25 6.46 -20.81
CA GLN A 176 -0.88 5.06 -20.59
C GLN A 176 -2.12 4.17 -20.61
N LEU A 177 -3.19 4.57 -19.91
CA LEU A 177 -4.46 3.84 -19.91
C LEU A 177 -5.04 3.74 -21.33
N ALA A 178 -4.86 4.76 -22.18
CA ALA A 178 -5.29 4.77 -23.57
C ALA A 178 -4.63 3.68 -24.43
N LYS A 179 -3.46 3.17 -24.04
CA LYS A 179 -2.80 2.07 -24.75
C LYS A 179 -3.56 0.74 -24.59
N GLU A 180 -4.30 0.59 -23.49
CA GLU A 180 -5.09 -0.59 -23.18
C GLU A 180 -6.58 -0.38 -23.49
N GLU A 181 -7.10 0.81 -23.19
CA GLU A 181 -8.52 1.13 -23.24
C GLU A 181 -8.74 2.45 -24.03
N PRO A 182 -8.42 2.50 -25.34
CA PRO A 182 -8.50 3.72 -26.14
C PRO A 182 -9.92 4.28 -26.25
N GLU A 183 -10.92 3.39 -26.35
CA GLU A 183 -12.34 3.76 -26.43
C GLU A 183 -12.83 4.42 -25.14
N LEU A 184 -12.43 3.87 -23.98
CA LEU A 184 -12.73 4.45 -22.68
C LEU A 184 -12.19 5.89 -22.56
N ILE A 185 -10.94 6.12 -22.97
CA ILE A 185 -10.33 7.45 -22.94
C ILE A 185 -11.05 8.42 -23.89
N ALA A 186 -11.44 7.95 -25.08
CA ALA A 186 -12.22 8.77 -26.01
C ALA A 186 -13.57 9.20 -25.41
N GLU A 187 -14.29 8.25 -24.77
CA GLU A 187 -15.54 8.57 -24.08
C GLU A 187 -15.33 9.51 -22.88
N LEU A 188 -14.28 9.31 -22.09
CA LEU A 188 -13.91 10.20 -20.99
C LEU A 188 -13.59 11.62 -21.45
N ALA A 189 -13.00 11.79 -22.64
CA ALA A 189 -12.75 13.12 -23.22
C ALA A 189 -14.05 13.84 -23.63
N THR A 190 -15.14 13.11 -23.88
CA THR A 190 -16.46 13.68 -24.21
C THR A 190 -17.33 13.87 -22.97
N THR A 191 -17.53 12.83 -22.17
CA THR A 191 -18.42 12.86 -21.00
C THR A 191 -17.72 13.45 -19.77
N GLY A 192 -16.44 13.17 -19.58
CA GLY A 192 -15.73 13.36 -18.31
C GLY A 192 -15.90 12.15 -17.38
N CYS A 193 -15.11 12.12 -16.30
CA CYS A 193 -15.22 11.12 -15.24
C CYS A 193 -15.93 11.71 -14.01
N ARG A 194 -16.59 10.87 -13.21
CA ARG A 194 -17.18 11.26 -11.92
C ARG A 194 -16.13 11.77 -10.92
N PHE A 195 -14.86 11.43 -11.11
CA PHE A 195 -13.75 11.82 -10.23
C PHE A 195 -12.49 12.09 -11.05
N THR A 196 -11.58 12.87 -10.47
CA THR A 196 -10.28 13.18 -11.12
C THR A 196 -9.17 12.21 -10.76
N HIS A 197 -9.30 11.53 -9.61
CA HIS A 197 -8.32 10.59 -9.06
C HIS A 197 -9.08 9.41 -8.47
N HIS A 198 -8.64 8.19 -8.79
CA HIS A 198 -9.30 6.94 -8.42
C HIS A 198 -8.52 6.13 -7.39
N SER A 199 -7.22 6.01 -7.58
CA SER A 199 -6.44 4.92 -6.99
C SER A 199 -5.27 5.43 -6.16
N SER A 200 -5.05 4.79 -5.02
CA SER A 200 -3.96 5.13 -4.11
C SER A 200 -3.77 3.98 -3.13
N ILE A 201 -2.53 3.57 -2.87
CA ILE A 201 -2.26 2.52 -1.90
C ILE A 201 -1.74 3.18 -0.62
N ALA A 202 -2.63 3.31 0.35
CA ALA A 202 -2.33 3.87 1.67
C ALA A 202 -1.79 2.80 2.63
N PRO A 203 -1.15 3.19 3.75
CA PRO A 203 -0.82 2.25 4.81
C PRO A 203 -2.09 1.61 5.37
N THR A 204 -2.11 0.28 5.46
CA THR A 204 -3.26 -0.46 5.96
C THR A 204 -3.02 -1.12 7.32
N GLY A 205 -1.99 -0.71 8.07
CA GLY A 205 -1.57 -1.31 9.34
C GLY A 205 -2.72 -1.69 10.28
N THR A 206 -3.54 -0.70 10.63
CA THR A 206 -4.67 -0.89 11.56
C THR A 206 -5.75 -1.78 10.96
N ILE A 207 -6.23 -1.49 9.74
CA ILE A 207 -7.32 -2.26 9.12
C ILE A 207 -6.89 -3.68 8.77
N SER A 208 -5.60 -3.90 8.49
CA SER A 208 -5.08 -5.23 8.21
C SER A 208 -5.10 -6.09 9.46
N LEU A 209 -4.60 -5.54 10.57
CA LEU A 209 -4.63 -6.21 11.87
C LEU A 209 -6.07 -6.46 12.34
N SER A 210 -6.92 -5.43 12.34
CA SER A 210 -8.22 -5.49 13.01
C SER A 210 -9.37 -6.03 12.16
N LEU A 211 -9.32 -5.85 10.83
CA LEU A 211 -10.43 -6.21 9.92
C LEU A 211 -10.04 -7.27 8.89
N ALA A 212 -8.74 -7.53 8.68
CA ALA A 212 -8.25 -8.50 7.72
C ALA A 212 -7.49 -9.68 8.34
N ASN A 213 -7.67 -9.93 9.64
CA ASN A 213 -7.01 -11.02 10.38
C ASN A 213 -5.50 -11.06 10.15
N ASN A 214 -4.87 -9.89 10.21
CA ASN A 214 -3.43 -9.70 10.04
C ASN A 214 -2.90 -10.23 8.68
N ALA A 215 -3.66 -9.98 7.60
CA ALA A 215 -3.12 -10.06 6.26
C ALA A 215 -1.97 -9.05 6.08
N SER A 216 -1.14 -9.23 5.06
CA SER A 216 -0.05 -8.30 4.80
C SER A 216 -0.58 -6.89 4.47
N ASN A 217 0.21 -5.87 4.79
CA ASN A 217 -0.25 -4.49 4.71
C ASN A 217 -0.08 -3.93 3.29
N GLY A 218 -1.11 -3.32 2.69
CA GLY A 218 -0.98 -2.69 1.39
C GLY A 218 -0.40 -3.64 0.34
N ILE A 219 0.73 -3.23 -0.23
CA ILE A 219 1.55 -4.06 -1.14
C ILE A 219 2.76 -4.69 -0.46
N GLU A 220 2.89 -4.64 0.86
CA GLU A 220 3.99 -5.22 1.62
C GLU A 220 3.94 -6.75 1.67
N PRO A 221 5.11 -7.41 1.78
CA PRO A 221 5.15 -8.78 2.31
C PRO A 221 4.70 -8.79 3.78
N SER A 222 4.46 -9.98 4.34
CA SER A 222 4.24 -10.10 5.78
C SER A 222 5.54 -9.75 6.52
N PHE A 223 5.44 -8.96 7.59
CA PHE A 223 6.61 -8.60 8.41
C PHE A 223 7.33 -9.84 8.96
N ALA A 224 6.54 -10.74 9.54
CA ALA A 224 6.90 -12.10 9.89
C ALA A 224 5.61 -12.93 9.93
N HIS A 225 5.74 -14.25 9.80
CA HIS A 225 4.59 -15.15 9.84
C HIS A 225 4.14 -15.47 11.28
N HIS A 226 5.04 -15.36 12.26
CA HIS A 226 4.78 -15.39 13.70
C HIS A 226 5.70 -14.37 14.37
N TYR A 227 5.14 -13.52 15.22
CA TYR A 227 5.85 -12.53 16.03
C TYR A 227 4.97 -12.14 17.21
N SER A 228 5.52 -11.38 18.16
CA SER A 228 4.73 -10.90 19.30
C SER A 228 4.51 -9.39 19.23
N ARG A 229 3.37 -8.94 19.78
CA ARG A 229 3.06 -7.52 19.97
C ARG A 229 2.87 -7.23 21.45
N ASN A 230 3.46 -6.14 21.89
CA ASN A 230 3.25 -5.61 23.22
C ASN A 230 1.99 -4.73 23.21
N VAL A 231 0.98 -5.11 24.01
CA VAL A 231 -0.28 -4.38 24.12
C VAL A 231 -0.46 -3.90 25.56
N ILE A 232 -0.77 -2.62 25.73
CA ILE A 232 -1.17 -2.05 27.01
C ILE A 232 -2.68 -2.22 27.14
N ARG A 233 -3.14 -3.03 28.10
CA ARG A 233 -4.57 -3.13 28.40
C ARG A 233 -5.03 -1.91 29.20
N ALA A 234 -6.22 -1.41 28.88
CA ALA A 234 -6.85 -0.34 29.66
C ALA A 234 -6.90 -0.72 31.14
N GLY A 235 -6.30 0.11 32.00
CA GLY A 235 -6.22 -0.13 33.45
C GLY A 235 -4.99 -0.89 33.94
N LYS A 236 -4.09 -1.35 33.06
CA LYS A 236 -2.79 -1.94 33.43
C LYS A 236 -1.62 -1.03 33.03
N LYS A 237 -0.57 -1.00 33.85
CA LYS A 237 0.70 -0.30 33.54
C LYS A 237 1.67 -1.20 32.76
N SER A 238 1.61 -2.52 32.95
CA SER A 238 2.46 -3.49 32.26
C SER A 238 1.97 -3.83 30.84
N LYS A 239 2.92 -4.08 29.94
CA LYS A 239 2.68 -4.55 28.58
C LYS A 239 2.44 -6.06 28.59
N GLU A 240 1.40 -6.53 27.90
CA GLU A 240 1.19 -7.95 27.67
C GLU A 240 1.71 -8.34 26.28
N LYS A 241 2.50 -9.42 26.24
CA LYS A 241 3.01 -10.02 25.00
C LYS A 241 1.91 -10.90 24.41
N ILE A 242 1.46 -10.58 23.20
CA ILE A 242 0.44 -11.34 22.46
C ILE A 242 1.06 -11.91 21.19
N ASP A 243 0.90 -13.22 20.98
CA ASP A 243 1.30 -13.86 19.73
C ASP A 243 0.42 -13.42 18.58
N VAL A 244 1.07 -13.09 17.48
CA VAL A 244 0.44 -12.66 16.25
C VAL A 244 0.94 -13.51 15.11
N PHE A 245 -0.01 -14.04 14.35
CA PHE A 245 0.25 -14.86 13.17
C PHE A 245 -0.21 -14.11 11.92
N SER A 246 0.50 -14.28 10.82
CA SER A 246 0.06 -13.79 9.52
C SER A 246 -1.18 -14.54 9.02
N PHE A 247 -2.02 -13.87 8.23
CA PHE A 247 -3.24 -14.47 7.69
C PHE A 247 -2.95 -15.77 6.91
N GLU A 248 -1.95 -15.75 6.04
CA GLU A 248 -1.57 -16.88 5.19
C GLU A 248 -1.03 -18.06 6.00
N LEU A 249 -0.34 -17.82 7.13
CA LEU A 249 0.07 -18.90 8.03
C LEU A 249 -1.15 -19.55 8.69
N LEU A 250 -2.09 -18.76 9.20
CA LEU A 250 -3.32 -19.29 9.80
C LEU A 250 -4.13 -20.10 8.78
N ALA A 251 -4.24 -19.59 7.55
CA ALA A 251 -4.91 -20.29 6.46
C ALA A 251 -4.20 -21.60 6.10
N TYR A 252 -2.87 -21.59 5.99
CA TYR A 252 -2.08 -22.80 5.68
C TYR A 252 -2.19 -23.85 6.78
N ARG A 253 -2.16 -23.42 8.05
CA ARG A 253 -2.38 -24.33 9.18
C ARG A 253 -3.76 -24.95 9.17
N SER A 254 -4.77 -24.18 8.83
CA SER A 254 -6.14 -24.68 8.79
C SER A 254 -6.41 -25.60 7.60
N LEU A 255 -5.74 -25.41 6.46
CA LEU A 255 -6.10 -26.07 5.19
C LEU A 255 -5.10 -27.15 4.77
N VAL A 256 -3.85 -27.07 5.19
CA VAL A 256 -2.76 -27.90 4.69
C VAL A 256 -2.03 -28.62 5.83
N ASN A 257 -1.45 -27.88 6.78
CA ASN A 257 -0.63 -28.46 7.84
C ASN A 257 -0.85 -27.78 9.20
N PRO A 258 -1.67 -28.36 10.11
CA PRO A 258 -1.95 -27.79 11.42
C PRO A 258 -0.74 -27.53 12.32
N GLN A 259 0.38 -28.22 12.06
CA GLN A 259 1.62 -28.11 12.83
C GLN A 259 2.61 -27.11 12.20
N ALA A 260 2.26 -26.47 11.09
CA ALA A 260 3.18 -25.57 10.40
C ALA A 260 3.63 -24.41 11.29
N MET A 261 4.94 -24.22 11.37
CA MET A 261 5.61 -23.21 12.18
C MET A 261 6.72 -22.52 11.38
N PRO A 262 6.78 -21.17 11.39
CA PRO A 262 7.90 -20.44 10.80
C PRO A 262 9.24 -20.88 11.40
N TYR A 263 10.28 -20.96 10.56
CA TYR A 263 11.65 -21.29 10.95
C TYR A 263 11.86 -22.68 11.61
N SER A 264 10.85 -23.56 11.60
CA SER A 264 11.00 -24.91 12.14
C SER A 264 11.91 -25.76 11.26
N GLU A 265 12.91 -26.41 11.87
CA GLU A 265 13.78 -27.38 11.20
C GLU A 265 13.12 -28.77 11.06
N ASP A 266 12.00 -29.03 11.75
CA ASP A 266 11.23 -30.26 11.60
C ASP A 266 10.53 -30.27 10.23
N PRO A 267 10.84 -31.23 9.34
CA PRO A 267 10.21 -31.32 8.02
C PRO A 267 8.68 -31.42 8.07
N ASN A 268 8.10 -31.90 9.18
CA ASN A 268 6.65 -32.00 9.36
C ASN A 268 5.99 -30.66 9.73
N GLN A 269 6.77 -29.66 10.11
CA GLN A 269 6.32 -28.32 10.51
C GLN A 269 6.84 -27.22 9.58
N ALA A 270 7.82 -27.55 8.74
CA ALA A 270 8.44 -26.62 7.81
C ALA A 270 7.42 -25.98 6.86
N LEU A 271 7.58 -24.68 6.66
CA LEU A 271 6.81 -23.94 5.66
C LEU A 271 7.43 -24.10 4.27
N PRO A 272 6.61 -24.10 3.21
CA PRO A 272 7.10 -24.01 1.84
C PRO A 272 7.96 -22.76 1.60
N ASP A 273 8.87 -22.82 0.64
CA ASP A 273 9.84 -21.76 0.32
C ASP A 273 9.22 -20.45 -0.21
N TYR A 274 7.92 -20.46 -0.52
CA TYR A 274 7.14 -19.30 -0.91
C TYR A 274 6.54 -18.51 0.28
N PHE A 275 6.75 -18.96 1.52
CA PHE A 275 6.49 -18.17 2.73
C PHE A 275 7.61 -17.17 2.97
N ILE A 276 7.59 -16.08 2.20
CA ILE A 276 8.58 -15.00 2.25
C ILE A 276 8.14 -13.92 3.26
N ALA A 277 8.97 -13.66 4.26
CA ALA A 277 8.81 -12.55 5.19
C ALA A 277 9.61 -11.33 4.73
N ALA A 278 9.37 -10.18 5.36
CA ALA A 278 9.93 -8.90 4.92
C ALA A 278 11.47 -8.83 4.93
N ASP A 279 12.15 -9.63 5.76
CA ASP A 279 13.62 -9.65 5.83
C ASP A 279 14.25 -10.53 4.74
N ASP A 280 13.46 -11.43 4.14
CA ASP A 280 13.88 -12.29 3.04
C ASP A 280 13.75 -11.59 1.66
N VAL A 281 13.26 -10.34 1.65
CA VAL A 281 13.03 -9.55 0.45
C VAL A 281 14.16 -8.54 0.26
N THR A 282 14.83 -8.58 -0.88
CA THR A 282 15.88 -7.61 -1.20
C THR A 282 15.31 -6.21 -1.44
N PRO A 283 16.07 -5.13 -1.21
CA PRO A 283 15.61 -3.77 -1.50
C PRO A 283 15.17 -3.58 -2.95
N LYS A 284 15.85 -4.26 -3.89
CA LYS A 284 15.48 -4.25 -5.31
C LYS A 284 14.09 -4.88 -5.53
N GLN A 285 13.80 -6.03 -4.92
CA GLN A 285 12.48 -6.68 -5.02
C GLN A 285 11.36 -5.81 -4.42
N HIS A 286 11.63 -5.09 -3.33
CA HIS A 286 10.69 -4.09 -2.81
C HIS A 286 10.35 -3.03 -3.86
N VAL A 287 11.36 -2.48 -4.53
CA VAL A 287 11.18 -1.48 -5.60
C VAL A 287 10.47 -2.07 -6.81
N ASP A 288 10.78 -3.31 -7.20
CA ASP A 288 10.16 -3.97 -8.36
C ASP A 288 8.65 -4.18 -8.16
N ILE A 289 8.23 -4.66 -6.97
CA ILE A 289 6.80 -4.80 -6.64
C ILE A 289 6.11 -3.43 -6.65
N GLN A 290 6.76 -2.39 -6.11
CA GLN A 290 6.20 -1.04 -6.16
C GLN A 290 6.05 -0.57 -7.60
N ALA A 291 7.02 -0.82 -8.47
CA ALA A 291 6.99 -0.43 -9.88
C ALA A 291 5.87 -1.14 -10.66
N ALA A 292 5.68 -2.44 -10.41
CA ALA A 292 4.59 -3.22 -11.01
C ALA A 292 3.22 -2.61 -10.69
N ALA A 293 2.99 -2.20 -9.44
CA ALA A 293 1.75 -1.53 -9.05
C ALA A 293 1.68 -0.06 -9.52
N GLN A 294 2.77 0.71 -9.37
CA GLN A 294 2.78 2.16 -9.58
C GLN A 294 2.39 2.57 -11.00
N LYS A 295 2.67 1.71 -11.97
CA LYS A 295 2.23 1.85 -13.37
C LYS A 295 0.73 2.14 -13.44
N TRP A 296 -0.08 1.45 -12.66
CA TRP A 296 -1.55 1.54 -12.73
C TRP A 296 -2.18 2.36 -11.59
N ILE A 297 -1.40 2.85 -10.63
CA ILE A 297 -1.85 3.79 -9.60
C ILE A 297 -1.69 5.24 -10.09
N ASP A 298 -2.80 5.98 -10.21
CA ASP A 298 -2.84 7.37 -10.67
C ASP A 298 -2.31 8.37 -9.63
N SER A 299 -2.54 8.13 -8.34
CA SER A 299 -1.94 8.88 -7.22
C SER A 299 -0.55 8.33 -6.90
N SER A 300 -0.28 7.83 -5.71
CA SER A 300 1.02 7.25 -5.30
C SER A 300 0.79 6.06 -4.38
N ILE A 301 1.87 5.45 -3.92
CA ILE A 301 1.88 4.26 -3.08
C ILE A 301 2.70 4.53 -1.83
N SER A 302 2.16 4.20 -0.67
CA SER A 302 2.90 4.10 0.58
C SER A 302 3.43 2.67 0.71
N LYS A 303 4.71 2.49 0.39
CA LYS A 303 5.44 1.24 0.58
C LYS A 303 6.81 1.55 1.16
N THR A 304 7.25 0.71 2.09
CA THR A 304 8.57 0.72 2.69
C THR A 304 9.44 -0.36 2.04
N ALA A 305 10.62 0.03 1.58
CA ALA A 305 11.71 -0.88 1.26
C ALA A 305 12.55 -1.10 2.52
N ASN A 306 12.50 -2.31 3.08
CA ASN A 306 13.38 -2.64 4.20
C ASN A 306 14.80 -2.82 3.67
N VAL A 307 15.76 -2.25 4.39
CA VAL A 307 17.18 -2.25 4.05
C VAL A 307 17.93 -2.89 5.21
N PRO A 308 18.78 -3.90 4.95
CA PRO A 308 19.63 -4.50 5.96
C PRO A 308 20.48 -3.47 6.72
N THR A 309 20.76 -3.76 8.00
CA THR A 309 21.57 -2.88 8.85
C THR A 309 22.98 -2.70 8.29
N ASP A 310 23.57 -3.75 7.71
CA ASP A 310 24.92 -3.80 7.15
C ASP A 310 24.98 -3.45 5.65
N TYR A 311 23.92 -2.85 5.09
CA TYR A 311 23.84 -2.55 3.66
C TYR A 311 24.85 -1.46 3.23
N PRO A 312 25.68 -1.69 2.18
CA PRO A 312 26.66 -0.72 1.71
C PRO A 312 26.03 0.62 1.27
N TYR A 313 26.70 1.73 1.57
CA TYR A 313 26.18 3.07 1.27
C TYR A 313 25.96 3.32 -0.23
N GLU A 314 26.88 2.88 -1.08
CA GLU A 314 26.75 3.03 -2.54
C GLU A 314 25.55 2.25 -3.06
N ASP A 315 25.34 1.03 -2.57
CA ASP A 315 24.17 0.22 -2.92
C ASP A 315 22.88 0.86 -2.39
N PHE A 316 22.91 1.47 -1.20
CA PHE A 316 21.76 2.19 -0.65
C PHE A 316 21.34 3.36 -1.54
N LYS A 317 22.31 4.17 -2.01
CA LYS A 317 22.04 5.27 -2.94
C LYS A 317 21.37 4.78 -4.23
N SER A 318 21.84 3.65 -4.76
CA SER A 318 21.32 3.06 -5.99
C SER A 318 19.83 2.70 -5.92
N ILE A 319 19.27 2.46 -4.71
CA ILE A 319 17.84 2.18 -4.53
C ILE A 319 16.98 3.34 -5.04
N TYR A 320 17.36 4.58 -4.72
CA TYR A 320 16.60 5.76 -5.14
C TYR A 320 16.79 6.08 -6.62
N GLU A 321 17.99 5.88 -7.17
CA GLU A 321 18.25 6.02 -8.60
C GLU A 321 17.44 4.99 -9.39
N TYR A 322 17.42 3.73 -8.92
CA TYR A 322 16.61 2.67 -9.51
C TYR A 322 15.11 2.96 -9.41
N ALA A 323 14.62 3.45 -8.27
CA ALA A 323 13.23 3.86 -8.10
C ALA A 323 12.85 5.00 -9.06
N TYR A 324 13.74 5.97 -9.27
CA TYR A 324 13.56 7.06 -10.23
C TYR A 324 13.49 6.52 -11.67
N ASP A 325 14.43 5.65 -12.05
CA ASP A 325 14.47 5.03 -13.38
C ASP A 325 13.22 4.18 -13.68
N LYS A 326 12.63 3.57 -12.65
CA LYS A 326 11.35 2.86 -12.73
C LYS A 326 10.12 3.78 -12.79
N GLY A 327 10.31 5.10 -12.70
CA GLY A 327 9.23 6.08 -12.75
C GLY A 327 8.37 6.11 -11.47
N LEU A 328 8.93 5.71 -10.32
CA LEU A 328 8.21 5.76 -9.06
C LEU A 328 7.94 7.20 -8.61
N LYS A 329 6.76 7.42 -8.02
CA LYS A 329 6.35 8.75 -7.54
C LYS A 329 6.83 9.06 -6.11
N GLY A 330 7.31 8.03 -5.41
CA GLY A 330 7.92 8.10 -4.10
C GLY A 330 8.65 6.80 -3.78
N CYS A 331 9.63 6.85 -2.89
CA CYS A 331 10.37 5.70 -2.42
C CYS A 331 10.72 5.94 -0.95
N THR A 332 10.25 5.06 -0.07
CA THR A 332 10.54 5.11 1.36
C THR A 332 11.42 3.92 1.70
N THR A 333 12.55 4.17 2.35
CA THR A 333 13.44 3.12 2.86
C THR A 333 13.39 3.11 4.37
N PHE A 334 13.35 1.93 4.97
CA PHE A 334 13.55 1.75 6.41
C PHE A 334 14.78 0.88 6.62
N ARG A 335 15.76 1.41 7.35
CA ARG A 335 16.96 0.66 7.77
C ARG A 335 16.91 0.53 9.27
N PHE A 336 16.94 -0.71 9.76
CA PHE A 336 16.95 -0.97 11.19
C PHE A 336 18.22 -0.38 11.82
N ASN A 337 18.06 0.30 12.96
CA ASN A 337 19.18 0.78 13.77
C ASN A 337 19.09 0.15 15.17
N PRO A 338 19.99 -0.81 15.50
CA PRO A 338 19.95 -1.51 16.78
C PRO A 338 20.18 -0.59 17.99
N GLU A 339 20.88 0.53 17.82
CA GLU A 339 21.23 1.45 18.93
C GLU A 339 20.05 2.32 19.41
N VAL A 340 18.98 2.42 18.63
CA VAL A 340 17.87 3.38 18.87
C VAL A 340 16.49 2.69 18.77
N PHE A 341 16.43 1.37 18.79
CA PHE A 341 15.17 0.67 18.53
C PHE A 341 14.23 0.61 19.75
N GLN A 342 13.08 1.27 19.62
CA GLN A 342 11.89 1.09 20.46
C GLN A 342 10.67 0.73 19.58
N GLY A 343 10.72 -0.42 18.90
CA GLY A 343 9.62 -0.87 18.04
C GLY A 343 8.47 -1.55 18.79
N VAL A 344 7.27 -1.49 18.20
CA VAL A 344 6.06 -2.17 18.71
C VAL A 344 5.97 -3.63 18.25
N LEU A 345 6.70 -3.97 17.17
CA LEU A 345 6.79 -5.31 16.61
C LEU A 345 8.15 -5.89 16.98
N VAL A 346 8.15 -7.12 17.50
CA VAL A 346 9.33 -7.74 18.06
C VAL A 346 9.42 -9.19 17.59
N LYS A 347 10.52 -9.56 16.94
CA LYS A 347 10.89 -10.96 16.67
C LYS A 347 11.76 -11.47 17.81
N GLU A 348 11.69 -12.76 18.09
CA GLU A 348 12.45 -13.39 19.18
C GLU A 348 13.98 -13.31 18.94
N SER A 349 14.41 -13.53 17.70
CA SER A 349 15.81 -13.37 17.28
C SER A 349 16.34 -11.94 17.45
N ASP A 350 15.50 -10.91 17.27
CA ASP A 350 15.91 -9.51 17.38
C ASP A 350 16.15 -9.15 18.86
N LEU A 351 15.36 -9.73 19.76
CA LEU A 351 15.52 -9.59 21.21
C LEU A 351 16.81 -10.21 21.71
N GLU A 352 17.12 -11.43 21.26
CA GLU A 352 18.37 -12.13 21.60
C GLU A 352 19.62 -11.32 21.22
N ASN A 353 19.55 -10.61 20.11
CA ASN A 353 20.69 -9.87 19.57
C ASN A 353 20.80 -8.42 20.10
N THR A 354 19.81 -7.92 20.84
CA THR A 354 19.80 -6.57 21.40
C THR A 354 20.14 -6.59 22.89
N THR A 355 21.08 -5.76 23.33
CA THR A 355 21.40 -5.58 24.77
C THR A 355 20.75 -4.30 25.27
N TYR A 356 19.96 -4.40 26.34
CA TYR A 356 19.30 -3.27 27.00
C TYR A 356 20.06 -2.88 28.25
N GLN A 357 20.24 -1.57 28.45
CA GLN A 357 20.95 -1.00 29.59
C GLN A 357 19.96 -0.23 30.46
N PHE A 358 19.86 -0.60 31.73
CA PHE A 358 19.01 0.07 32.72
C PHE A 358 19.88 0.76 33.77
N THR A 359 19.50 1.98 34.13
CA THR A 359 20.10 2.68 35.28
C THR A 359 19.14 2.59 36.45
N LEU A 360 19.56 1.92 37.52
CA LEU A 360 18.78 1.77 38.75
C LEU A 360 18.77 3.09 39.53
N GLU A 361 17.83 3.22 40.49
CA GLU A 361 17.69 4.44 41.31
C GLU A 361 18.95 4.78 42.13
N ASP A 362 19.76 3.78 42.45
CA ASP A 362 21.04 3.92 43.15
C ASP A 362 22.22 4.27 42.22
N GLY A 363 21.96 4.46 40.92
CA GLY A 363 22.93 4.82 39.90
C GLY A 363 23.71 3.64 39.31
N HIS A 364 23.47 2.41 39.75
CA HIS A 364 24.09 1.24 39.13
C HIS A 364 23.48 0.98 37.74
N VAL A 365 24.35 0.54 36.84
CA VAL A 365 23.97 0.14 35.49
C VAL A 365 23.90 -1.38 35.45
N VAL A 366 22.80 -1.90 34.93
CA VAL A 366 22.63 -3.33 34.62
C VAL A 366 22.35 -3.50 33.13
N GLU A 367 22.89 -4.57 32.56
CA GLU A 367 22.72 -4.91 31.15
C GLU A 367 22.07 -6.28 31.05
N PHE A 368 21.05 -6.38 30.20
CA PHE A 368 20.33 -7.63 29.95
C PHE A 368 20.17 -7.84 28.45
N LYS A 369 20.15 -9.10 28.01
CA LYS A 369 19.71 -9.41 26.64
C LYS A 369 18.21 -9.18 26.54
N GLY A 370 17.72 -8.72 25.37
CA GLY A 370 16.33 -8.31 25.20
C GLY A 370 15.30 -9.39 25.55
N ASN A 371 15.66 -10.68 25.38
CA ASN A 371 14.83 -11.84 25.71
C ASN A 371 15.02 -12.36 27.14
N GLU A 372 15.95 -11.81 27.90
CA GLU A 372 16.25 -12.25 29.27
C GLU A 372 15.10 -11.89 30.21
N GLU A 373 14.65 -12.84 31.03
CA GLU A 373 13.58 -12.63 31.99
C GLU A 373 14.11 -11.93 33.25
N VAL A 374 13.51 -10.78 33.57
CA VAL A 374 13.86 -9.92 34.69
C VAL A 374 12.61 -9.70 35.53
N GLU A 375 12.71 -9.94 36.82
CA GLU A 375 11.65 -9.66 37.79
C GLU A 375 11.66 -8.16 38.15
N TYR A 376 10.54 -7.48 37.91
CA TYR A 376 10.36 -6.06 38.23
C TYR A 376 8.93 -5.79 38.70
N ASP A 377 8.79 -5.07 39.82
CA ASP A 377 7.50 -4.75 40.46
C ASP A 377 6.62 -5.99 40.75
N GLY A 378 7.25 -7.15 41.02
CA GLY A 378 6.57 -8.42 41.34
C GLY A 378 6.00 -9.18 40.14
N GLU A 379 6.28 -8.73 38.91
CA GLU A 379 5.97 -9.45 37.65
C GLU A 379 7.27 -9.80 36.92
N ILE A 380 7.30 -10.93 36.21
CA ILE A 380 8.42 -11.32 35.34
C ILE A 380 8.19 -10.71 33.96
N HIS A 381 9.16 -9.95 33.47
CA HIS A 381 9.16 -9.33 32.15
C HIS A 381 10.42 -9.69 31.38
N SER A 382 10.37 -9.77 30.05
CA SER A 382 11.61 -9.76 29.26
C SER A 382 12.29 -8.39 29.37
N ALA A 383 13.62 -8.31 29.34
CA ALA A 383 14.34 -7.06 29.47
C ALA A 383 13.88 -5.99 28.48
N ALA A 384 13.59 -6.34 27.23
CA ALA A 384 13.06 -5.38 26.26
C ALA A 384 11.67 -4.78 26.58
N ASN A 385 10.96 -5.37 27.55
CA ASN A 385 9.63 -4.95 27.98
C ASN A 385 9.62 -4.18 29.31
N LEU A 386 10.76 -4.14 30.01
CA LEU A 386 11.04 -3.21 31.11
C LEU A 386 11.32 -1.81 30.56
#